data_AF-A0A371M6P4-F1
#
_entry.id   AF-A0A371M6P4-F1
#
_cell.length_a   1.000
_cell.length_b   1.000
_cell.length_c   1.000
_cell.angle_alpha   90.00
_cell.angle_beta   90.00
_cell.angle_gamma   90.00
#
_symmetry.space_group_name_H-M   'P 1'
#
loop_
_entity.id
_entity.type
_entity.pdbx_description
1 polymer ?
#
loop_
_entity_poly.entity_id
_entity_poly.type
_entity_poly.pdbx_seq_one_letter_code
_entity_poly.pdbx_strand_id
1 'polypeptide(L)'
;MARPLRFRYAPGRWDDSRITRDIFQPLDANLGAEMGAPWYAPPEGYEARRFDMDNGDTALFAWADDHAYWIGNTETPSSLWRTDKEGFDEAPFEVSRWAQRELIAELFDQSPWLKPYPHLSWFFLPVFLSKDGRETTREFFYDHAAGFPDATREEALEFYESFFATGVLDEYREVMAGKLGTSEYFDPIRMAAAMGEFDVAYLLDEAGYDITPEIAVTTGHSIDFRAENTPAGGALIEVTRPLPPNRRSVSNPIAAIRDTAQTKTNGEGQLAEHGGGVTLFVDCSSFPDDDWSAIMGEKPDVRHRPAVVFRLRPSGQVEGYSKGSVPVDLPWLAD
;
A
#
# COMPACT_ATOMS: atom_id res chain seq x y z
N MET A 1 5.35 16.72 -2.01
CA MET A 1 4.45 15.56 -2.17
C MET A 1 5.19 14.38 -1.60
N ALA A 2 4.63 13.82 -0.54
CA ALA A 2 5.12 12.62 0.08
C ALA A 2 5.10 11.47 -0.93
N ARG A 3 6.17 10.68 -0.94
CA ARG A 3 6.34 9.53 -1.83
C ARG A 3 6.86 8.33 -1.04
N PRO A 4 6.61 7.10 -1.52
CA PRO A 4 7.26 5.92 -0.97
C PRO A 4 8.78 6.06 -0.99
N LEU A 5 9.44 5.28 -0.14
CA LEU A 5 10.88 5.16 -0.09
C LEU A 5 11.40 4.72 -1.47
N ARG A 6 12.41 5.43 -1.97
CA ARG A 6 13.03 5.18 -3.28
C ARG A 6 14.51 5.44 -3.21
N PHE A 7 15.26 4.74 -4.04
CA PHE A 7 16.65 5.05 -4.29
C PHE A 7 16.81 6.37 -5.03
N ARG A 8 17.99 6.95 -4.85
CA ARG A 8 18.54 8.00 -5.69
C ARG A 8 19.82 7.49 -6.32
N TYR A 9 19.84 7.44 -7.65
CA TYR A 9 21.01 7.05 -8.42
C TYR A 9 21.93 8.24 -8.67
N ALA A 10 23.14 8.18 -8.13
CA ALA A 10 24.09 9.28 -8.14
C ALA A 10 25.33 8.93 -8.98
N PRO A 11 25.37 9.31 -10.27
CA PRO A 11 26.48 8.95 -11.15
C PRO A 11 27.77 9.69 -10.77
N GLY A 12 28.88 9.14 -11.25
CA GLY A 12 30.23 9.65 -11.05
C GLY A 12 30.91 9.03 -9.84
N ARG A 13 32.20 9.32 -9.70
CA ARG A 13 33.06 8.71 -8.69
C ARG A 13 32.72 9.15 -7.27
N TRP A 14 32.62 8.19 -6.36
CA TRP A 14 32.44 8.40 -4.93
C TRP A 14 33.60 7.78 -4.15
N ASP A 15 34.00 8.46 -3.08
CA ASP A 15 35.00 8.01 -2.13
C ASP A 15 34.64 8.52 -0.73
N ASP A 16 35.26 8.00 0.32
CA ASP A 16 34.99 8.40 1.71
C ASP A 16 35.11 9.91 1.93
N SER A 17 36.05 10.56 1.24
CA SER A 17 36.28 12.01 1.39
C SER A 17 35.11 12.81 0.83
N ARG A 18 34.60 12.41 -0.33
CA ARG A 18 33.42 13.00 -0.95
C ARG A 18 32.17 12.74 -0.11
N ILE A 19 31.98 11.52 0.37
CA ILE A 19 30.83 11.15 1.21
C ILE A 19 30.82 11.98 2.50
N THR A 20 31.98 12.09 3.15
CA THR A 20 32.13 12.90 4.37
C THR A 20 31.72 14.35 4.12
N ARG A 21 32.21 14.96 3.04
CA ARG A 21 31.96 16.37 2.73
C ARG A 21 30.56 16.65 2.18
N ASP A 22 30.07 15.82 1.27
CA ASP A 22 28.88 16.10 0.46
C ASP A 22 27.61 15.45 1.02
N ILE A 23 27.73 14.48 1.93
CA ILE A 23 26.62 13.73 2.56
C ILE A 23 26.64 13.90 4.08
N PHE A 24 27.71 13.45 4.75
CA PHE A 24 27.76 13.40 6.21
C PHE A 24 27.71 14.80 6.86
N GLN A 25 28.65 15.69 6.54
CA GLN A 25 28.74 17.01 7.17
C GLN A 25 27.44 17.84 7.04
N PRO A 26 26.75 17.87 5.88
CA PRO A 26 25.45 18.52 5.77
C PRO A 26 24.37 17.90 6.65
N LEU A 27 24.32 16.56 6.76
CA LEU A 27 23.34 15.87 7.60
C LEU A 27 23.64 16.07 9.09
N ASP A 28 24.91 15.98 9.49
CA ASP A 28 25.36 16.23 10.87
C ASP A 28 25.01 17.65 11.31
N ALA A 29 25.40 18.65 10.51
CA ALA A 29 25.13 20.05 10.82
C ALA A 29 23.64 20.40 10.90
N ASN A 30 22.76 19.66 10.22
CA ASN A 30 21.32 19.94 10.16
C ASN A 30 20.47 19.07 11.11
N LEU A 31 20.84 17.80 11.27
CA LEU A 31 20.02 16.75 11.89
C LEU A 31 20.78 15.90 12.92
N GLY A 32 22.04 16.23 13.24
CA GLY A 32 22.84 15.46 14.20
C GLY A 32 23.09 14.03 13.75
N ALA A 33 23.45 13.85 12.49
CA ALA A 33 23.78 12.55 11.92
C ALA A 33 25.06 11.95 12.50
N GLU A 34 25.04 10.65 12.80
CA GLU A 34 26.20 9.79 12.97
C GLU A 34 26.43 8.97 11.70
N MET A 35 27.68 8.85 11.25
CA MET A 35 28.06 7.99 10.10
C MET A 35 28.74 6.72 10.60
N GLY A 36 28.08 5.58 10.36
CA GLY A 36 28.51 4.26 10.83
C GLY A 36 28.66 3.22 9.74
N ALA A 37 29.06 2.02 10.17
CA ALA A 37 29.02 0.82 9.34
C ALA A 37 27.57 0.31 9.23
N PRO A 38 27.18 -0.25 8.08
CA PRO A 38 25.89 -0.93 7.94
C PRO A 38 25.82 -2.18 8.82
N TRP A 39 24.61 -2.62 9.18
CA TRP A 39 24.41 -3.81 10.03
C TRP A 39 24.69 -5.11 9.27
N TYR A 40 24.49 -5.10 7.97
CA TYR A 40 24.77 -6.17 7.03
C TYR A 40 25.90 -5.77 6.08
N ALA A 41 26.72 -6.75 5.74
CA ALA A 41 27.80 -6.56 4.77
C ALA A 41 27.24 -6.01 3.44
N PRO A 42 27.91 -5.00 2.85
CA PRO A 42 27.49 -4.45 1.56
C PRO A 42 27.62 -5.50 0.44
N PRO A 43 26.93 -5.29 -0.69
CA PRO A 43 27.09 -6.13 -1.88
C PRO A 43 28.53 -6.16 -2.39
N GLU A 44 28.90 -7.23 -3.09
CA GLU A 44 30.23 -7.33 -3.72
C GLU A 44 30.43 -6.18 -4.72
N GLY A 45 31.60 -5.55 -4.67
CA GLY A 45 31.92 -4.39 -5.51
C GLY A 45 31.40 -3.05 -4.97
N TYR A 46 30.69 -3.05 -3.85
CA TYR A 46 30.22 -1.84 -3.20
C TYR A 46 30.86 -1.65 -1.82
N GLU A 47 31.17 -0.40 -1.52
CA GLU A 47 31.32 0.06 -0.14
C GLU A 47 30.02 0.70 0.33
N ALA A 48 29.79 0.75 1.65
CA ALA A 48 28.59 1.36 2.19
C ALA A 48 28.78 2.04 3.54
N ARG A 49 27.90 3.01 3.79
CA ARG A 49 27.73 3.71 5.06
C ARG A 49 26.26 3.78 5.42
N ARG A 50 26.01 3.76 6.72
CA ARG A 50 24.72 4.05 7.33
C ARG A 50 24.81 5.41 8.03
N PHE A 51 23.74 6.18 7.95
CA PHE A 51 23.58 7.47 8.61
C PHE A 51 22.37 7.38 9.52
N ASP A 52 22.56 7.67 10.80
CA ASP A 52 21.52 7.69 11.82
C ASP A 52 21.43 9.10 12.40
N MET A 53 20.25 9.69 12.38
CA MET A 53 20.00 11.09 12.75
C MET A 53 19.37 11.16 14.13
N ASP A 54 19.60 12.26 14.86
CA ASP A 54 19.06 12.48 16.22
C ASP A 54 17.53 12.44 16.28
N ASN A 55 16.86 12.71 15.16
CA ASN A 55 15.41 12.66 15.05
C ASN A 55 14.85 11.24 14.79
N GLY A 56 15.71 10.21 14.77
CA GLY A 56 15.35 8.81 14.50
C GLY A 56 15.21 8.47 13.02
N ASP A 57 15.58 9.39 12.12
CA ASP A 57 15.70 9.08 10.70
C ASP A 57 17.00 8.31 10.42
N THR A 58 16.97 7.51 9.37
CA THR A 58 18.10 6.72 8.88
C THR A 58 18.21 6.84 7.37
N ALA A 59 19.45 6.78 6.88
CA ALA A 59 19.74 6.56 5.48
C ALA A 59 20.90 5.60 5.25
N LEU A 60 20.91 5.03 4.06
CA LEU A 60 21.90 4.10 3.56
C LEU A 60 22.51 4.67 2.29
N PHE A 61 23.82 4.54 2.18
CA PHE A 61 24.57 4.92 0.99
C PHE A 61 25.50 3.79 0.59
N ALA A 62 25.30 3.25 -0.61
CA ALA A 62 26.19 2.26 -1.22
C ALA A 62 26.84 2.87 -2.46
N TRP A 63 28.15 2.70 -2.65
CA TRP A 63 28.85 3.24 -3.81
C TRP A 63 29.86 2.26 -4.39
N ALA A 64 30.07 2.42 -5.69
CA ALA A 64 31.12 1.79 -6.48
C ALA A 64 32.00 2.87 -7.12
N ASP A 65 32.90 2.48 -8.02
CA ASP A 65 33.90 3.38 -8.62
C ASP A 65 33.29 4.55 -9.43
N ASP A 66 32.12 4.36 -10.03
CA ASP A 66 31.53 5.29 -10.99
C ASP A 66 30.07 5.69 -10.69
N HIS A 67 29.48 5.21 -9.60
CA HIS A 67 28.12 5.57 -9.19
C HIS A 67 27.85 5.26 -7.71
N ALA A 68 26.71 5.73 -7.20
CA ALA A 68 26.21 5.41 -5.87
C ALA A 68 24.69 5.38 -5.80
N TYR A 69 24.18 4.76 -4.75
CA TYR A 69 22.77 4.63 -4.40
C TYR A 69 22.53 5.18 -3.00
N TRP A 70 21.59 6.10 -2.88
CA TRP A 70 21.10 6.64 -1.61
C TRP A 70 19.66 6.26 -1.37
N ILE A 71 19.32 5.78 -0.17
CA ILE A 71 17.93 5.53 0.25
C ILE A 71 17.78 5.81 1.74
N GLY A 72 16.67 6.41 2.14
CA GLY A 72 16.44 6.72 3.55
C GLY A 72 15.20 7.55 3.78
N ASN A 73 14.79 7.63 5.04
CA ASN A 73 13.59 8.34 5.48
C ASN A 73 13.88 9.76 5.97
N THR A 74 15.00 10.33 5.54
CA THR A 74 15.50 11.64 5.98
C THR A 74 15.48 12.69 4.87
N GLU A 75 15.88 13.92 5.20
CA GLU A 75 16.17 14.93 4.19
C GLU A 75 17.27 14.46 3.23
N THR A 76 17.00 14.51 1.93
CA THR A 76 18.02 14.22 0.92
C THR A 76 19.09 15.32 0.93
N PRO A 77 20.39 15.00 1.06
CA PRO A 77 21.48 15.96 0.87
C PRO A 77 21.40 16.68 -0.47
N SER A 78 21.78 17.96 -0.50
CA SER A 78 21.66 18.80 -1.71
C SER A 78 22.50 18.32 -2.90
N SER A 79 23.60 17.64 -2.62
CA SER A 79 24.45 16.95 -3.60
C SER A 79 23.69 15.87 -4.40
N LEU A 80 22.57 15.37 -3.86
CA LEU A 80 21.73 14.32 -4.44
C LEU A 80 20.37 14.83 -4.95
N TRP A 81 20.10 16.14 -4.95
CA TRP A 81 18.78 16.64 -5.36
C TRP A 81 18.45 16.42 -6.84
N ARG A 82 19.47 16.46 -7.70
CA ARG A 82 19.35 16.35 -9.17
C ARG A 82 19.60 14.93 -9.70
N THR A 83 19.52 13.93 -8.82
CA THR A 83 19.63 12.52 -9.20
C THR A 83 18.28 11.97 -9.65
N ASP A 84 18.35 10.95 -10.49
CA ASP A 84 17.18 10.13 -10.82
C ASP A 84 16.74 9.33 -9.59
N LYS A 85 15.45 8.97 -9.56
CA LYS A 85 14.85 8.19 -8.48
C LYS A 85 14.45 6.83 -9.03
N GLU A 86 14.79 5.79 -8.29
CA GLU A 86 14.55 4.40 -8.67
C GLU A 86 13.77 3.67 -7.57
N GLY A 87 12.85 2.80 -7.98
CA GLY A 87 12.24 1.78 -7.14
C GLY A 87 13.24 0.70 -6.70
N PHE A 88 12.80 -0.18 -5.80
CA PHE A 88 13.52 -1.37 -5.38
C PHE A 88 13.67 -2.39 -6.51
N ASP A 89 12.76 -2.42 -7.47
CA ASP A 89 12.80 -3.26 -8.68
C ASP A 89 13.62 -2.65 -9.82
N GLU A 90 13.75 -1.33 -9.84
CA GLU A 90 14.56 -0.59 -10.82
C GLU A 90 16.06 -0.58 -10.49
N ALA A 91 16.41 -0.47 -9.20
CA ALA A 91 17.81 -0.51 -8.75
C ALA A 91 18.40 -1.94 -8.81
N PRO A 92 19.74 -2.10 -8.90
CA PRO A 92 20.38 -3.41 -8.97
C PRO A 92 19.96 -4.32 -7.82
N PHE A 93 19.61 -5.57 -8.15
CA PHE A 93 19.01 -6.52 -7.21
C PHE A 93 19.83 -6.66 -5.92
N GLU A 94 21.15 -6.73 -6.01
CA GLU A 94 22.03 -6.86 -4.85
C GLU A 94 22.01 -5.64 -3.92
N VAL A 95 21.94 -4.42 -4.48
CA VAL A 95 21.82 -3.17 -3.72
C VAL A 95 20.44 -3.08 -3.08
N SER A 96 19.38 -3.35 -3.86
CA SER A 96 18.00 -3.38 -3.37
C SER A 96 17.80 -4.40 -2.26
N ARG A 97 18.37 -5.60 -2.40
CA ARG A 97 18.28 -6.66 -1.38
C ARG A 97 19.03 -6.27 -0.11
N TRP A 98 20.23 -5.71 -0.22
CA TRP A 98 21.00 -5.24 0.94
C TRP A 98 20.24 -4.13 1.69
N ALA A 99 19.78 -3.10 0.99
CA ALA A 99 19.05 -2.00 1.60
C ALA A 99 17.75 -2.47 2.27
N GLN A 100 16.99 -3.38 1.64
CA GLN A 100 15.79 -3.94 2.25
C GLN A 100 16.09 -4.69 3.54
N ARG A 101 17.22 -5.41 3.63
CA ARG A 101 17.61 -6.09 4.89
C ARG A 101 17.91 -5.10 6.00
N GLU A 102 18.69 -4.06 5.71
CA GLU A 102 18.98 -2.96 6.65
C GLU A 102 17.69 -2.29 7.15
N LEU A 103 16.82 -1.91 6.22
CA LEU A 103 15.58 -1.18 6.50
C LEU A 103 14.56 -2.07 7.23
N ILE A 104 14.43 -3.35 6.88
CA ILE A 104 13.53 -4.25 7.61
C ILE A 104 14.05 -4.50 9.03
N ALA A 105 15.37 -4.66 9.20
CA ALA A 105 15.95 -4.76 10.54
C ALA A 105 15.66 -3.50 11.35
N GLU A 106 15.77 -2.31 10.75
CA GLU A 106 15.45 -1.03 11.39
C GLU A 106 13.97 -0.96 11.78
N LEU A 107 13.09 -1.29 10.85
CA LEU A 107 11.65 -1.34 11.08
C LEU A 107 11.32 -2.25 12.27
N PHE A 108 12.00 -3.39 12.38
CA PHE A 108 11.83 -4.36 13.45
C PHE A 108 12.44 -3.91 14.78
N ASP A 109 13.47 -3.08 14.77
CA ASP A 109 14.00 -2.47 15.99
C ASP A 109 13.03 -1.39 16.51
N GLN A 110 12.58 -0.50 15.63
CA GLN A 110 11.65 0.59 15.95
C GLN A 110 10.21 0.11 16.23
N SER A 111 9.77 -0.97 15.59
CA SER A 111 8.41 -1.50 15.66
C SER A 111 8.43 -3.02 15.81
N PRO A 112 8.84 -3.55 16.99
CA PRO A 112 9.02 -4.99 17.19
C PRO A 112 7.76 -5.84 16.99
N TRP A 113 6.57 -5.22 17.08
CA TRP A 113 5.29 -5.88 16.84
C TRP A 113 5.10 -6.31 15.37
N LEU A 114 5.89 -5.78 14.43
CA LEU A 114 5.91 -6.20 13.03
C LEU A 114 6.78 -7.44 12.77
N LYS A 115 7.69 -7.82 13.68
CA LYS A 115 8.60 -8.97 13.53
C LYS A 115 7.91 -10.30 13.17
N PRO A 116 6.72 -10.64 13.74
CA PRO A 116 6.01 -11.86 13.38
C PRO A 116 5.43 -11.86 11.96
N TYR A 117 5.41 -10.70 11.27
CA TYR A 117 4.72 -10.49 9.99
C TYR A 117 5.71 -10.04 8.90
N PRO A 118 6.68 -10.90 8.50
CA PRO A 118 7.72 -10.54 7.56
C PRO A 118 7.22 -10.24 6.14
N HIS A 119 6.18 -10.92 5.63
CA HIS A 119 5.65 -10.67 4.29
C HIS A 119 4.95 -9.32 4.23
N LEU A 120 4.11 -9.00 5.23
CA LEU A 120 3.48 -7.69 5.40
C LEU A 120 4.51 -6.58 5.54
N SER A 121 5.52 -6.79 6.38
CA SER A 121 6.57 -5.81 6.64
C SER A 121 7.42 -5.54 5.42
N TRP A 122 7.74 -6.58 4.65
CA TRP A 122 8.41 -6.44 3.37
C TRP A 122 7.50 -5.69 2.39
N PHE A 123 6.26 -6.11 2.20
CA PHE A 123 5.33 -5.52 1.24
C PHE A 123 5.19 -4.00 1.44
N PHE A 124 4.88 -3.58 2.67
CA PHE A 124 4.67 -2.17 3.02
C PHE A 124 5.93 -1.42 3.47
N LEU A 125 7.13 -2.02 3.39
CA LEU A 125 8.40 -1.33 3.70
C LEU A 125 8.52 0.06 3.05
N PRO A 126 8.13 0.28 1.78
CA PRO A 126 8.27 1.58 1.14
C PRO A 126 7.50 2.69 1.85
N VAL A 127 6.44 2.37 2.59
CA VAL A 127 5.61 3.34 3.30
C VAL A 127 5.85 3.32 4.82
N PHE A 128 6.09 2.15 5.41
CA PHE A 128 6.47 2.00 6.83
C PHE A 128 7.81 2.63 7.20
N LEU A 129 8.68 2.87 6.23
CA LEU A 129 9.90 3.64 6.42
C LEU A 129 9.97 4.84 5.48
N SER A 130 8.85 5.35 5.00
CA SER A 130 8.87 6.63 4.29
C SER A 130 9.06 7.79 5.27
N LYS A 131 9.76 8.85 4.84
CA LYS A 131 9.95 10.08 5.63
C LYS A 131 8.62 10.63 6.14
N ASP A 132 7.69 10.81 5.23
CA ASP A 132 6.46 11.54 5.49
C ASP A 132 5.33 10.61 5.97
N GLY A 133 5.47 9.28 5.89
CA GLY A 133 4.37 8.34 6.15
C GLY A 133 4.63 7.28 7.21
N ARG A 134 5.86 7.11 7.71
CA ARG A 134 6.16 6.01 8.66
C ARG A 134 5.27 6.03 9.91
N GLU A 135 5.03 7.21 10.48
CA GLU A 135 4.25 7.33 11.71
C GLU A 135 2.79 6.98 11.45
N THR A 136 2.18 7.61 10.44
CA THR A 136 0.76 7.44 10.12
C THR A 136 0.44 6.04 9.60
N THR A 137 1.33 5.44 8.81
CA THR A 137 1.17 4.05 8.34
C THR A 137 1.31 3.05 9.48
N ARG A 138 2.30 3.20 10.36
CA ARG A 138 2.42 2.32 11.53
C ARG A 138 1.25 2.50 12.49
N GLU A 139 0.81 3.73 12.76
CA GLU A 139 -0.38 4.04 13.57
C GLU A 139 -1.63 3.37 13.00
N PHE A 140 -1.86 3.43 11.69
CA PHE A 140 -3.01 2.79 11.05
C PHE A 140 -3.05 1.26 11.26
N PHE A 141 -1.91 0.59 11.13
CA PHE A 141 -1.86 -0.85 11.39
C PHE A 141 -1.92 -1.17 12.89
N TYR A 142 -1.30 -0.35 13.73
CA TYR A 142 -1.17 -0.61 15.16
C TYR A 142 -2.45 -0.32 15.94
N ASP A 143 -3.04 0.87 15.73
CA ASP A 143 -4.18 1.37 16.51
C ASP A 143 -5.53 1.19 15.80
N HIS A 144 -5.51 0.96 14.47
CA HIS A 144 -6.73 0.90 13.66
C HIS A 144 -6.94 -0.43 12.94
N ALA A 145 -6.17 -1.47 13.27
CA ALA A 145 -6.29 -2.82 12.71
C ALA A 145 -6.42 -2.80 11.17
N ALA A 146 -5.63 -1.93 10.53
CA ALA A 146 -5.64 -1.73 9.07
C ALA A 146 -7.04 -1.45 8.47
N GLY A 147 -7.93 -0.81 9.22
CA GLY A 147 -9.25 -0.40 8.76
C GLY A 147 -10.37 -1.42 8.96
N PHE A 148 -10.14 -2.51 9.69
CA PHE A 148 -11.18 -3.44 10.14
C PHE A 148 -11.71 -3.03 11.52
N PRO A 149 -12.91 -2.42 11.64
CA PRO A 149 -13.51 -2.19 12.95
C PRO A 149 -13.83 -3.53 13.59
N ASP A 150 -13.78 -3.61 14.91
CA ASP A 150 -14.08 -4.83 15.68
C ASP A 150 -13.10 -5.99 15.46
N ALA A 151 -11.93 -5.74 14.87
CA ALA A 151 -10.81 -6.66 14.85
C ALA A 151 -9.69 -6.14 15.77
N THR A 152 -8.91 -7.07 16.31
CA THR A 152 -7.63 -6.75 16.95
C THR A 152 -6.57 -6.46 15.90
N ARG A 153 -5.50 -5.80 16.33
CA ARG A 153 -4.30 -5.61 15.52
C ARG A 153 -3.77 -6.95 15.02
N GLU A 154 -3.65 -7.92 15.91
CA GLU A 154 -3.09 -9.24 15.60
C GLU A 154 -3.89 -9.95 14.52
N GLU A 155 -5.23 -9.98 14.63
CA GLU A 155 -6.09 -10.60 13.63
C GLU A 155 -5.91 -9.96 12.24
N ALA A 156 -5.87 -8.63 12.17
CA ALA A 156 -5.66 -7.91 10.92
C ALA A 156 -4.26 -8.17 10.32
N LEU A 157 -3.22 -8.18 11.16
CA LEU A 157 -1.85 -8.44 10.69
C LEU A 157 -1.66 -9.89 10.25
N GLU A 158 -2.23 -10.87 10.96
CA GLU A 158 -2.19 -12.29 10.58
C GLU A 158 -2.91 -12.53 9.25
N PHE A 159 -4.05 -11.86 9.03
CA PHE A 159 -4.78 -11.90 7.76
C PHE A 159 -3.91 -11.42 6.60
N TYR A 160 -3.40 -10.18 6.69
CA TYR A 160 -2.61 -9.59 5.62
C TYR A 160 -1.25 -10.30 5.45
N GLU A 161 -0.62 -10.77 6.52
CA GLU A 161 0.58 -11.59 6.43
C GLU A 161 0.34 -12.86 5.61
N SER A 162 -0.75 -13.57 5.90
CA SER A 162 -1.11 -14.80 5.18
C SER A 162 -1.42 -14.51 3.71
N PHE A 163 -2.09 -13.39 3.42
CA PHE A 163 -2.36 -12.96 2.06
C PHE A 163 -1.07 -12.59 1.31
N PHE A 164 -0.20 -11.75 1.88
CA PHE A 164 1.05 -11.37 1.19
C PHE A 164 2.04 -12.54 1.06
N ALA A 165 1.92 -13.58 1.88
CA ALA A 165 2.70 -14.81 1.72
C ALA A 165 2.37 -15.58 0.43
N THR A 166 1.22 -15.32 -0.23
CA THR A 166 0.88 -15.95 -1.52
C THR A 166 1.74 -15.40 -2.67
N GLY A 167 2.25 -14.17 -2.53
CA GLY A 167 3.07 -13.50 -3.53
C GLY A 167 2.29 -12.95 -4.73
N VAL A 168 0.95 -13.01 -4.72
CA VAL A 168 0.11 -12.62 -5.87
C VAL A 168 0.28 -11.15 -6.28
N LEU A 169 0.71 -10.29 -5.35
CA LEU A 169 0.95 -8.86 -5.59
C LEU A 169 2.44 -8.48 -5.62
N ASP A 170 3.38 -9.42 -5.54
CA ASP A 170 4.82 -9.12 -5.38
C ASP A 170 5.39 -8.28 -6.53
N GLU A 171 4.99 -8.58 -7.77
CA GLU A 171 5.38 -7.82 -8.98
C GLU A 171 4.85 -6.38 -8.95
N TYR A 172 3.75 -6.14 -8.24
CA TYR A 172 3.07 -4.85 -8.16
C TYR A 172 3.30 -4.12 -6.84
N ARG A 173 4.21 -4.63 -5.99
CA ARG A 173 4.41 -4.15 -4.62
C ARG A 173 4.61 -2.64 -4.54
N GLU A 174 5.46 -2.06 -5.39
CA GLU A 174 5.73 -0.62 -5.36
C GLU A 174 4.47 0.21 -5.56
N VAL A 175 3.68 -0.17 -6.56
CA VAL A 175 2.43 0.49 -6.95
C VAL A 175 1.42 0.33 -5.83
N MET A 176 1.17 -0.91 -5.41
CA MET A 176 0.14 -1.24 -4.43
C MET A 176 0.47 -0.71 -3.03
N ALA A 177 1.68 -0.92 -2.51
CA ALA A 177 2.09 -0.34 -1.22
C ALA A 177 2.02 1.19 -1.26
N GLY A 178 2.33 1.80 -2.41
CA GLY A 178 2.22 3.24 -2.64
C GLY A 178 0.80 3.80 -2.52
N LYS A 179 -0.25 2.99 -2.75
CA LYS A 179 -1.66 3.41 -2.64
C LYS A 179 -2.08 3.77 -1.22
N LEU A 180 -1.56 3.07 -0.22
CA LEU A 180 -1.76 3.43 1.19
C LEU A 180 -1.27 4.88 1.43
N GLY A 181 -0.23 5.25 0.68
CA GLY A 181 0.32 6.57 0.59
C GLY A 181 1.24 6.89 1.76
N THR A 182 1.92 8.02 1.61
CA THR A 182 2.81 8.57 2.63
C THR A 182 2.28 9.96 2.92
N SER A 183 1.90 10.25 4.16
CA SER A 183 1.27 11.53 4.53
C SER A 183 1.61 11.84 5.97
N GLU A 184 2.09 13.06 6.22
CA GLU A 184 2.40 13.51 7.59
C GLU A 184 1.13 13.59 8.45
N TYR A 185 -0.03 13.69 7.80
CA TYR A 185 -1.34 13.69 8.45
C TYR A 185 -2.00 12.34 8.32
N PHE A 186 -2.45 11.83 9.47
CA PHE A 186 -3.24 10.60 9.56
C PHE A 186 -4.61 10.80 8.90
N ASP A 187 -4.89 10.02 7.85
CA ASP A 187 -6.17 10.03 7.12
C ASP A 187 -6.73 8.60 7.07
N PRO A 188 -7.56 8.21 8.06
CA PRO A 188 -8.10 6.85 8.12
C PRO A 188 -9.04 6.55 6.95
N ILE A 189 -9.61 7.58 6.30
CA ILE A 189 -10.52 7.41 5.16
C ILE A 189 -9.74 6.94 3.95
N ARG A 190 -8.69 7.68 3.59
CA ARG A 190 -7.85 7.33 2.45
C ARG A 190 -7.15 5.98 2.67
N MET A 191 -6.67 5.74 3.88
CA MET A 191 -5.93 4.51 4.19
C MET A 191 -6.84 3.28 4.18
N ALA A 192 -8.04 3.36 4.77
CA ALA A 192 -9.02 2.29 4.64
C ALA A 192 -9.44 2.08 3.17
N ALA A 193 -9.65 3.16 2.40
CA ALA A 193 -9.97 3.06 0.98
C ALA A 193 -8.90 2.29 0.19
N ALA A 194 -7.62 2.54 0.45
CA ALA A 194 -6.53 1.78 -0.13
C ALA A 194 -6.56 0.30 0.30
N MET A 195 -6.85 0.01 1.57
CA MET A 195 -6.96 -1.38 2.05
C MET A 195 -8.10 -2.16 1.39
N GLY A 196 -9.18 -1.49 0.97
CA GLY A 196 -10.27 -2.17 0.25
C GLY A 196 -9.83 -2.79 -1.06
N GLU A 197 -8.81 -2.25 -1.72
CA GLU A 197 -8.24 -2.89 -2.91
C GLU A 197 -7.49 -4.20 -2.59
N PHE A 198 -6.82 -4.26 -1.44
CA PHE A 198 -6.19 -5.50 -0.98
C PHE A 198 -7.22 -6.55 -0.59
N ASP A 199 -8.32 -6.13 0.03
CA ASP A 199 -9.45 -7.01 0.34
C ASP A 199 -10.06 -7.61 -0.94
N VAL A 200 -10.25 -6.80 -1.99
CA VAL A 200 -10.72 -7.30 -3.30
C VAL A 200 -9.70 -8.21 -3.98
N ALA A 201 -8.41 -7.85 -3.93
CA ALA A 201 -7.34 -8.70 -4.46
C ALA A 201 -7.32 -10.08 -3.79
N TYR A 202 -7.45 -10.12 -2.46
CA TYR A 202 -7.58 -11.36 -1.70
C TYR A 202 -8.78 -12.20 -2.16
N LEU A 203 -9.96 -11.59 -2.32
CA LEU A 203 -11.16 -12.32 -2.77
C LEU A 203 -11.03 -12.88 -4.19
N LEU A 204 -10.33 -12.19 -5.08
CA LEU A 204 -10.10 -12.64 -6.45
C LEU A 204 -9.06 -13.78 -6.50
N ASP A 205 -7.98 -13.67 -5.72
CA ASP A 205 -6.95 -14.70 -5.58
C ASP A 205 -7.55 -16.00 -4.99
N GLU A 206 -8.35 -15.89 -3.92
CA GLU A 206 -9.05 -17.04 -3.32
C GLU A 206 -10.06 -17.70 -4.27
N ALA A 207 -10.61 -16.93 -5.22
CA ALA A 207 -11.48 -17.47 -6.28
C ALA A 207 -10.68 -18.06 -7.47
N GLY A 208 -9.35 -17.99 -7.44
CA GLY A 208 -8.45 -18.56 -8.44
C GLY A 208 -8.22 -17.69 -9.67
N TYR A 209 -8.41 -16.37 -9.56
CA TYR A 209 -8.17 -15.43 -10.64
C TYR A 209 -6.74 -14.87 -10.61
N ASP A 210 -6.10 -14.84 -11.78
CA ASP A 210 -4.91 -14.02 -11.96
C ASP A 210 -5.31 -12.55 -12.02
N ILE A 211 -4.66 -11.69 -11.23
CA ILE A 211 -5.02 -10.28 -11.11
C ILE A 211 -3.88 -9.36 -11.59
N THR A 212 -4.25 -8.29 -12.28
CA THR A 212 -3.35 -7.20 -12.65
C THR A 212 -3.91 -5.88 -12.11
N PRO A 213 -3.23 -5.23 -11.15
CA PRO A 213 -3.63 -3.92 -10.65
C PRO A 213 -3.36 -2.79 -11.64
N GLU A 214 -4.03 -1.63 -11.46
CA GLU A 214 -3.75 -0.36 -12.15
C GLU A 214 -3.71 -0.48 -13.69
N ILE A 215 -4.73 -1.11 -14.27
CA ILE A 215 -4.80 -1.28 -15.72
C ILE A 215 -5.19 0.03 -16.40
N ALA A 216 -4.29 0.54 -17.24
CA ALA A 216 -4.59 1.65 -18.13
C ALA A 216 -5.59 1.19 -19.21
N VAL A 217 -6.71 1.88 -19.30
CA VAL A 217 -7.75 1.64 -20.32
C VAL A 217 -7.80 2.79 -21.31
N THR A 218 -8.40 2.55 -22.47
CA THR A 218 -8.37 3.48 -23.62
C THR A 218 -8.99 4.85 -23.35
N THR A 219 -9.76 4.99 -22.27
CA THR A 219 -10.37 6.26 -21.83
C THR A 219 -9.37 7.18 -21.12
N GLY A 220 -8.19 6.69 -20.73
CA GLY A 220 -7.16 7.47 -20.05
C GLY A 220 -7.25 7.45 -18.52
N HIS A 221 -8.25 6.76 -17.96
CA HIS A 221 -8.31 6.42 -16.54
C HIS A 221 -7.64 5.06 -16.30
N SER A 222 -7.09 4.85 -15.10
CA SER A 222 -6.76 3.50 -14.63
C SER A 222 -7.96 2.90 -13.91
N ILE A 223 -8.14 1.59 -14.09
CA ILE A 223 -9.08 0.77 -13.33
C ILE A 223 -8.28 -0.01 -12.30
N ASP A 224 -8.86 -0.21 -11.11
CA ASP A 224 -8.13 -0.79 -9.98
C ASP A 224 -7.58 -2.19 -10.29
N PHE A 225 -8.39 -3.06 -10.89
CA PHE A 225 -7.94 -4.40 -11.29
C PHE A 225 -8.51 -4.86 -12.63
N ARG A 226 -7.75 -5.76 -13.27
CA ARG A 226 -8.26 -6.75 -14.20
C ARG A 226 -8.09 -8.13 -13.61
N ALA A 227 -9.18 -8.90 -13.57
CA ALA A 227 -9.15 -10.34 -13.31
C ALA A 227 -9.14 -11.09 -14.65
N GLU A 228 -8.20 -12.00 -14.84
CA GLU A 228 -8.14 -12.88 -16.02
C GLU A 228 -8.87 -14.21 -15.76
N ASN A 229 -8.91 -15.12 -16.73
CA ASN A 229 -9.51 -16.46 -16.60
C ASN A 229 -11.01 -16.48 -16.25
N THR A 230 -11.72 -15.37 -16.44
CA THR A 230 -13.19 -15.36 -16.33
C THR A 230 -13.83 -16.11 -17.52
N PRO A 231 -15.11 -16.53 -17.42
CA PRO A 231 -15.81 -17.14 -18.57
C PRO A 231 -15.82 -16.27 -19.84
N ALA A 232 -15.68 -14.94 -19.69
CA ALA A 232 -15.63 -13.97 -20.78
C ALA A 232 -14.19 -13.65 -21.25
N GLY A 233 -13.16 -14.27 -20.65
CA GLY A 233 -11.75 -14.04 -20.98
C GLY A 233 -11.11 -12.84 -20.27
N GLY A 234 -11.79 -12.27 -19.26
CA GLY A 234 -11.33 -11.16 -18.44
C GLY A 234 -12.49 -10.36 -17.83
N ALA A 235 -12.25 -9.67 -16.72
CA ALA A 235 -13.19 -8.72 -16.11
C ALA A 235 -12.44 -7.51 -15.55
N LEU A 236 -12.97 -6.31 -15.81
CA LEU A 236 -12.49 -5.08 -15.19
C LEU A 236 -13.23 -4.85 -13.87
N ILE A 237 -12.48 -4.47 -12.84
CA ILE A 237 -12.97 -4.36 -11.47
C ILE A 237 -12.53 -3.02 -10.90
N GLU A 238 -13.51 -2.25 -10.43
CA GLU A 238 -13.29 -1.01 -9.71
C GLU A 238 -13.69 -1.22 -8.25
N VAL A 239 -12.91 -0.68 -7.33
CA VAL A 239 -13.08 -0.86 -5.90
C VAL A 239 -13.50 0.46 -5.25
N THR A 240 -14.38 0.35 -4.28
CA THR A 240 -14.67 1.46 -3.38
C THR A 240 -14.94 0.95 -1.98
N ARG A 241 -14.39 1.63 -0.98
CA ARG A 241 -14.66 1.36 0.43
C ARG A 241 -15.35 2.57 1.06
N PRO A 242 -16.67 2.53 1.28
CA PRO A 242 -17.36 3.57 2.04
C PRO A 242 -16.87 3.53 3.48
N LEU A 243 -16.99 4.63 4.22
CA LEU A 243 -16.82 4.61 5.66
C LEU A 243 -18.15 4.64 6.39
N PRO A 244 -18.22 4.04 7.60
CA PRO A 244 -19.39 4.18 8.43
C PRO A 244 -19.63 5.66 8.74
N PRO A 245 -20.91 6.08 8.80
CA PRO A 245 -21.27 7.44 9.19
C PRO A 245 -20.68 7.76 10.58
N ASN A 246 -20.13 8.98 10.74
CA ASN A 246 -19.59 9.40 12.02
C ASN A 246 -20.72 9.37 13.07
N ARG A 247 -20.54 8.65 14.19
CA ARG A 247 -21.57 8.47 15.24
C ARG A 247 -22.15 9.78 15.79
N ARG A 248 -21.49 10.92 15.57
CA ARG A 248 -21.95 12.28 15.93
C ARG A 248 -22.94 12.91 14.93
N SER A 249 -22.95 12.46 13.67
CA SER A 249 -23.93 12.85 12.66
C SER A 249 -24.92 11.71 12.49
N VAL A 250 -26.21 12.01 12.55
CA VAL A 250 -27.28 11.04 12.29
C VAL A 250 -27.31 10.70 10.79
N SER A 251 -26.28 10.02 10.29
CA SER A 251 -26.22 9.53 8.92
C SER A 251 -26.41 8.01 8.91
N ASN A 252 -27.17 7.53 7.92
CA ASN A 252 -27.55 6.13 7.75
C ASN A 252 -26.44 5.40 6.96
N PRO A 253 -25.95 4.21 7.39
CA PRO A 253 -24.94 3.44 6.65
C PRO A 253 -25.31 3.16 5.19
N ILE A 254 -26.61 3.02 4.89
CA ILE A 254 -27.12 2.87 3.51
C ILE A 254 -26.89 4.14 2.66
N ALA A 255 -26.98 5.32 3.28
CA ALA A 255 -26.68 6.57 2.58
C ALA A 255 -25.18 6.66 2.26
N ALA A 256 -24.31 6.26 3.20
CA ALA A 256 -22.87 6.26 2.98
C ALA A 256 -22.47 5.37 1.79
N ILE A 257 -23.00 4.16 1.69
CA ILE A 257 -22.79 3.27 0.52
C ILE A 257 -23.23 3.95 -0.77
N ARG A 258 -24.44 4.53 -0.79
CA ARG A 258 -25.01 5.14 -1.99
C ARG A 258 -24.21 6.35 -2.45
N ASP A 259 -23.79 7.20 -1.53
CA ASP A 259 -23.05 8.42 -1.86
C ASP A 259 -21.64 8.09 -2.39
N THR A 260 -20.96 7.12 -1.78
CA THR A 260 -19.65 6.65 -2.23
C THR A 260 -19.74 5.99 -3.60
N ALA A 261 -20.67 5.05 -3.81
CA ALA A 261 -20.88 4.42 -5.11
C ALA A 261 -21.34 5.44 -6.18
N GLN A 262 -22.14 6.44 -5.80
CA GLN A 262 -22.61 7.48 -6.71
C GLN A 262 -21.46 8.36 -7.22
N THR A 263 -20.46 8.63 -6.40
CA THR A 263 -19.28 9.42 -6.79
C THR A 263 -18.49 8.76 -7.92
N LYS A 264 -18.45 7.42 -7.95
CA LYS A 264 -17.77 6.64 -9.00
C LYS A 264 -18.60 6.45 -10.28
N THR A 265 -19.91 6.71 -10.23
CA THR A 265 -20.87 6.32 -11.29
C THR A 265 -21.54 7.49 -12.02
N ASN A 266 -21.60 8.69 -11.43
CA ASN A 266 -22.10 9.89 -12.13
C ASN A 266 -21.15 10.28 -13.29
N GLY A 267 -21.66 10.93 -14.34
CA GLY A 267 -21.00 11.15 -15.64
C GLY A 267 -19.69 11.97 -15.71
N GLU A 268 -19.02 12.20 -14.59
CA GLU A 268 -17.62 12.66 -14.48
C GLU A 268 -16.71 11.58 -13.83
N GLY A 269 -17.28 10.42 -13.46
CA GLY A 269 -16.62 9.31 -12.79
C GLY A 269 -16.19 8.20 -13.75
N GLN A 270 -15.11 7.50 -13.38
CA GLN A 270 -14.39 6.51 -14.20
C GLN A 270 -15.33 5.48 -14.87
N LEU A 271 -16.42 5.06 -14.23
CA LEU A 271 -17.25 3.94 -14.68
C LEU A 271 -18.20 4.27 -15.84
N ALA A 272 -18.67 5.51 -15.96
CA ALA A 272 -19.64 5.89 -17.00
C ALA A 272 -19.03 5.85 -18.41
N GLU A 273 -17.71 6.08 -18.52
CA GLU A 273 -16.98 6.08 -19.78
C GLU A 273 -16.71 4.66 -20.33
N HIS A 274 -16.88 3.63 -19.49
CA HIS A 274 -16.63 2.22 -19.84
C HIS A 274 -17.87 1.45 -20.30
N GLY A 275 -19.01 2.13 -20.50
CA GLY A 275 -20.20 1.54 -21.13
C GLY A 275 -20.77 0.31 -20.40
N GLY A 276 -20.51 0.17 -19.09
CA GLY A 276 -20.98 -0.95 -18.27
C GLY A 276 -20.08 -2.20 -18.28
N GLY A 277 -18.86 -2.12 -18.84
CA GLY A 277 -17.89 -3.23 -18.86
C GLY A 277 -17.10 -3.45 -17.56
N VAL A 278 -17.31 -2.62 -16.54
CA VAL A 278 -16.58 -2.67 -15.26
C VAL A 278 -17.52 -3.12 -14.14
N THR A 279 -17.04 -4.03 -13.30
CA THR A 279 -17.76 -4.51 -12.11
C THR A 279 -17.34 -3.69 -10.90
N LEU A 280 -18.31 -3.09 -10.19
CA LEU A 280 -18.04 -2.33 -8.97
C LEU A 280 -18.02 -3.26 -7.76
N PHE A 281 -16.92 -3.31 -7.04
CA PHE A 281 -16.79 -3.94 -5.73
C PHE A 281 -16.91 -2.86 -4.65
N VAL A 282 -17.95 -2.96 -3.83
CA VAL A 282 -18.17 -2.10 -2.67
C VAL A 282 -17.75 -2.87 -1.42
N ASP A 283 -16.56 -2.55 -0.94
CA ASP A 283 -15.98 -3.09 0.28
C ASP A 283 -16.58 -2.40 1.50
N CYS A 284 -17.40 -3.11 2.28
CA CYS A 284 -17.97 -2.64 3.55
C CYS A 284 -17.20 -3.16 4.76
N SER A 285 -15.95 -3.60 4.60
CA SER A 285 -15.09 -4.10 5.70
C SER A 285 -14.68 -3.03 6.70
N SER A 286 -14.98 -1.76 6.42
CA SER A 286 -14.87 -0.63 7.36
C SER A 286 -16.08 -0.47 8.29
N PHE A 287 -17.17 -1.25 8.11
CA PHE A 287 -18.41 -1.10 8.88
C PHE A 287 -18.45 -2.06 10.08
N PRO A 288 -18.76 -1.54 11.29
CA PRO A 288 -19.02 -2.38 12.46
C PRO A 288 -20.19 -3.35 12.26
N ASP A 289 -20.29 -4.35 13.12
CA ASP A 289 -21.31 -5.41 13.03
C ASP A 289 -22.76 -4.92 12.94
N ASP A 290 -23.13 -3.91 13.72
CA ASP A 290 -24.49 -3.37 13.73
C ASP A 290 -24.84 -2.68 12.40
N ASP A 291 -23.90 -1.90 11.85
CA ASP A 291 -24.12 -1.18 10.59
C ASP A 291 -24.16 -2.17 9.41
N TRP A 292 -23.27 -3.17 9.41
CA TRP A 292 -23.30 -4.22 8.40
C TRP A 292 -24.61 -5.01 8.43
N SER A 293 -25.10 -5.35 9.63
CA SER A 293 -26.37 -6.05 9.79
C SER A 293 -27.54 -5.26 9.18
N ALA A 294 -27.55 -3.93 9.34
CA ALA A 294 -28.53 -3.06 8.69
C ALA A 294 -28.39 -3.07 7.15
N ILE A 295 -27.17 -3.00 6.63
CA ILE A 295 -26.88 -3.05 5.19
C ILE A 295 -27.36 -4.39 4.59
N MET A 296 -27.05 -5.51 5.22
CA MET A 296 -27.46 -6.84 4.77
C MET A 296 -28.97 -7.08 4.86
N GLY A 297 -29.63 -6.47 5.85
CA GLY A 297 -31.09 -6.50 5.97
C GLY A 297 -31.81 -5.77 4.84
N GLU A 298 -31.26 -4.64 4.36
CA GLU A 298 -31.88 -3.84 3.29
C GLU A 298 -31.38 -4.16 1.87
N LYS A 299 -30.14 -4.65 1.73
CA LYS A 299 -29.44 -4.89 0.46
C LYS A 299 -29.60 -3.73 -0.54
N PRO A 300 -29.18 -2.49 -0.19
CA PRO A 300 -29.44 -1.31 -1.00
C PRO A 300 -28.91 -1.42 -2.44
N ASP A 301 -29.60 -0.74 -3.37
CA ASP A 301 -29.06 -0.55 -4.73
C ASP A 301 -27.94 0.50 -4.69
N VAL A 302 -26.84 0.22 -5.41
CA VAL A 302 -25.64 1.07 -5.54
C VAL A 302 -25.59 1.84 -6.85
N ARG A 303 -26.66 1.77 -7.65
CA ARG A 303 -26.85 2.48 -8.94
C ARG A 303 -25.83 2.17 -10.02
N HIS A 304 -25.02 1.12 -9.82
CA HIS A 304 -24.15 0.51 -10.82
C HIS A 304 -24.48 -0.97 -10.95
N ARG A 305 -24.38 -1.51 -12.18
CA ARG A 305 -24.52 -2.94 -12.45
C ARG A 305 -23.54 -3.32 -13.58
N PRO A 306 -22.75 -4.40 -13.43
CA PRO A 306 -22.73 -5.33 -12.29
C PRO A 306 -22.02 -4.76 -11.06
N ALA A 307 -22.48 -5.13 -9.86
CA ALA A 307 -21.85 -4.75 -8.60
C ALA A 307 -21.91 -5.86 -7.55
N VAL A 308 -20.90 -5.90 -6.68
CA VAL A 308 -20.79 -6.77 -5.52
C VAL A 308 -20.65 -5.89 -4.28
N VAL A 309 -21.50 -6.07 -3.28
CA VAL A 309 -21.39 -5.40 -1.98
C VAL A 309 -21.06 -6.47 -0.95
N PHE A 310 -19.93 -6.33 -0.27
CA PHE A 310 -19.42 -7.37 0.62
C PHE A 310 -18.82 -6.79 1.88
N ARG A 311 -18.66 -7.64 2.88
CA ARG A 311 -17.85 -7.40 4.06
C ARG A 311 -16.95 -8.59 4.28
N LEU A 312 -15.65 -8.33 4.36
CA LEU A 312 -14.61 -9.27 4.73
C LEU A 312 -14.21 -9.04 6.18
N ARG A 313 -13.94 -10.13 6.90
CA ARG A 313 -13.36 -10.12 8.24
C ARG A 313 -11.95 -10.74 8.18
N PRO A 314 -11.03 -10.34 9.07
CA PRO A 314 -9.68 -10.95 9.11
C PRO A 314 -9.68 -12.47 9.31
N SER A 315 -10.77 -13.06 9.80
CA SER A 315 -10.95 -14.52 9.87
C SER A 315 -11.11 -15.21 8.50
N GLY A 316 -11.17 -14.46 7.41
CA GLY A 316 -11.52 -14.94 6.06
C GLY A 316 -13.03 -15.08 5.83
N GLN A 317 -13.87 -14.77 6.83
CA GLN A 317 -15.32 -14.79 6.64
C GLN A 317 -15.76 -13.64 5.73
N VAL A 318 -16.53 -13.98 4.70
CA VAL A 318 -17.10 -13.03 3.74
C VAL A 318 -18.61 -13.16 3.73
N GLU A 319 -19.30 -12.03 3.77
CA GLU A 319 -20.74 -11.93 3.57
C GLU A 319 -21.03 -10.86 2.53
N GLY A 320 -22.10 -11.01 1.75
CA GLY A 320 -22.46 -9.98 0.79
C GLY A 320 -23.66 -10.31 -0.09
N TYR A 321 -23.86 -9.47 -1.09
CA TYR A 321 -24.87 -9.65 -2.14
C TYR A 321 -24.41 -8.97 -3.43
N SER A 322 -24.99 -9.39 -4.56
CA SER A 322 -24.73 -8.79 -5.86
C SER A 322 -25.92 -8.01 -6.41
N LYS A 323 -25.65 -7.17 -7.41
CA LYS A 323 -26.63 -6.48 -8.23
C LYS A 323 -26.24 -6.63 -9.69
N GLY A 324 -27.09 -7.32 -10.47
CA GLY A 324 -26.80 -7.63 -11.87
C GLY A 324 -25.97 -8.90 -12.04
N SER A 325 -25.56 -9.21 -13.27
CA SER A 325 -24.79 -10.41 -13.60
C SER A 325 -23.30 -10.15 -13.41
N VAL A 326 -22.75 -10.63 -12.30
CA VAL A 326 -21.32 -10.49 -11.96
C VAL A 326 -20.50 -11.42 -12.86
N PRO A 327 -19.47 -10.93 -13.57
CA PRO A 327 -18.69 -11.70 -14.53
C PRO A 327 -17.57 -12.55 -13.91
N VAL A 328 -17.42 -12.49 -12.58
CA VAL A 328 -16.54 -13.33 -11.77
C VAL A 328 -17.37 -14.21 -10.85
N ASP A 329 -17.00 -15.48 -10.75
CA ASP A 329 -17.59 -16.47 -9.86
C ASP A 329 -16.92 -16.36 -8.49
N LEU A 330 -17.70 -16.03 -7.48
CA LEU A 330 -17.22 -15.80 -6.12
C LEU A 330 -17.86 -16.87 -5.23
N PRO A 331 -17.10 -17.88 -4.76
CA PRO A 331 -17.68 -19.05 -4.09
C PRO A 331 -18.51 -18.75 -2.84
N TRP A 332 -18.22 -17.63 -2.17
CA TRP A 332 -18.92 -17.15 -0.97
C TRP A 332 -20.20 -16.37 -1.28
N LEU A 333 -20.37 -15.90 -2.52
CA LEU A 333 -21.50 -15.11 -2.96
C LEU A 333 -22.67 -16.05 -3.28
N ALA A 334 -23.52 -16.30 -2.28
CA ALA A 334 -24.74 -17.08 -2.46
C ALA A 334 -25.72 -16.38 -3.44
N ASP A 335 -26.37 -17.17 -4.30
CA ASP A 335 -27.46 -16.74 -5.21
C ASP A 335 -28.61 -16.02 -4.49
#